data_AF-A0A432G4M2-F1
#
_entry.id   AF-A0A432G4M2-F1
#
_cell.length_a   1.000
_cell.length_b   1.000
_cell.length_c   1.000
_cell.angle_alpha   90.00
_cell.angle_beta   90.00
_cell.angle_gamma   90.00
#
_symmetry.space_group_name_H-M   'P 1'
#
loop_
_entity.id
_entity.type
_entity.pdbx_description
1 polymer ?
#
loop_
_entity_poly.entity_id
_entity_poly.type
_entity_poly.pdbx_seq_one_letter_code
_entity_poly.pdbx_strand_id
1 'polypeptide(L)' 'PHIGSANMETRDAMGFRALDNLDAYFAGREPKDRVA' A
#
# COMPACT_ATOMS: atom_id res chain seq x y z
N PRO A 1 9.42 -19.35 9.64
CA PRO A 1 8.27 -18.90 8.80
C PRO A 1 7.94 -17.42 9.07
N HIS A 2 8.03 -16.56 8.05
CA HIS A 2 7.86 -15.09 8.18
C HIS A 2 6.38 -14.66 8.20
N ILE A 3 5.69 -14.89 9.31
CA ILE A 3 4.24 -14.69 9.45
C ILE A 3 3.84 -13.39 10.17
N GLY A 4 4.79 -12.50 10.49
CA GLY A 4 4.55 -11.33 11.33
C GLY A 4 3.47 -10.36 10.83
N SER A 5 3.23 -10.31 9.52
CA SER A 5 2.19 -9.48 8.89
C SER A 5 0.95 -10.25 8.46
N ALA A 6 0.86 -11.55 8.76
CA ALA A 6 -0.16 -12.46 8.24
C ALA A 6 -1.47 -12.45 9.06
N ASN A 7 -1.93 -11.27 9.51
CA ASN A 7 -3.27 -11.09 10.06
C ASN A 7 -4.11 -10.22 9.12
N MET A 8 -5.44 -10.34 9.23
CA MET A 8 -6.40 -9.70 8.32
C MET A 8 -6.22 -8.18 8.32
N GLU A 9 -6.21 -7.55 9.49
CA GLU A 9 -6.08 -6.10 9.64
C GLU A 9 -4.80 -5.55 8.99
N THR A 10 -3.67 -6.22 9.20
CA THR A 10 -2.37 -5.80 8.64
C THR A 10 -2.36 -5.96 7.14
N ARG A 11 -2.91 -7.06 6.61
CA ARG A 11 -2.95 -7.31 5.17
C ARG A 11 -3.90 -6.37 4.45
N ASP A 12 -5.05 -6.07 5.04
CA ASP A 12 -6.02 -5.11 4.50
C ASP A 12 -5.40 -3.71 4.47
N ALA A 13 -4.82 -3.25 5.59
CA ALA A 13 -4.17 -1.94 5.67
C ALA A 13 -3.01 -1.80 4.66
N MET A 14 -2.17 -2.82 4.51
CA MET A 14 -1.10 -2.83 3.50
C MET A 14 -1.66 -2.81 2.07
N GLY A 15 -2.74 -3.57 1.81
CA GLY A 15 -3.39 -3.65 0.50
C GLY A 15 -4.02 -2.33 0.08
N PHE A 16 -4.84 -1.73 0.93
CA PHE A 16 -5.45 -0.41 0.66
C PHE A 16 -4.39 0.68 0.48
N ARG A 17 -3.34 0.68 1.31
CA ARG A 17 -2.21 1.61 1.14
C ARG A 17 -1.54 1.47 -0.23
N ALA A 18 -1.38 0.24 -0.73
CA ALA A 18 -0.82 0.03 -2.06
C ALA A 18 -1.77 0.55 -3.16
N LEU A 19 -3.07 0.30 -3.04
CA LEU A 19 -4.07 0.80 -3.98
C LEU A 19 -4.12 2.34 -4.01
N ASP A 20 -4.08 3.01 -2.86
CA ASP A 20 -4.05 4.47 -2.78
C ASP A 20 -2.85 5.08 -3.55
N ASN A 21 -1.69 4.41 -3.51
CA ASN A 21 -0.52 4.83 -4.28
C ASN A 21 -0.71 4.66 -5.79
N LEU A 22 -1.36 3.58 -6.21
CA LEU A 22 -1.68 3.34 -7.62
C LEU A 22 -2.69 4.38 -8.13
N ASP A 23 -3.74 4.65 -7.36
CA ASP A 23 -4.74 5.67 -7.68
C ASP A 23 -4.11 7.07 -7.81
N ALA A 24 -3.19 7.42 -6.91
CA ALA A 24 -2.44 8.68 -7.00
C ALA A 24 -1.61 8.75 -8.28
N TYR A 25 -0.85 7.70 -8.59
CA TYR A 25 0.01 7.63 -9.78
C TYR A 25 -0.79 7.79 -11.08
N PHE A 26 -1.85 7.01 -11.25
CA PHE A 26 -2.66 7.06 -12.48
C PHE A 26 -3.46 8.36 -12.62
N ALA A 27 -3.75 9.04 -11.51
CA ALA A 27 -4.32 10.38 -11.51
C ALA A 27 -3.28 11.49 -11.83
N GLY A 28 -2.02 11.15 -12.12
CA GLY A 28 -0.95 12.13 -12.34
C GLY A 28 -0.52 12.87 -11.08
N ARG A 29 -0.85 12.35 -9.89
CA ARG A 29 -0.45 12.88 -8.59
C ARG A 29 0.75 12.10 -8.05
N GLU A 30 1.49 12.70 -7.12
CA GLU A 30 2.59 12.01 -6.46
C GLU A 30 2.04 10.92 -5.49
N PRO A 31 2.50 9.66 -5.60
CA PRO A 31 2.13 8.61 -4.65
C PRO A 31 2.64 8.90 -3.25
N LYS A 32 1.80 8.65 -2.24
CA LYS A 32 2.09 8.92 -0.82
C LYS A 32 3.36 8.25 -0.33
N ASP A 33 3.63 7.04 -0.79
CA ASP A 33 4.75 6.20 -0.34
C ASP A 33 5.84 6.06 -1.42
N ARG A 34 6.03 7.10 -2.23
CA ARG A 34 7.12 7.17 -3.19
C ARG A 34 8.47 7.04 -2.47
N VAL A 35 9.32 6.16 -2.99
CA VAL A 35 10.72 6.01 -2.57
C VAL A 35 11.61 6.26 -3.80
N ALA A 36 12.70 7.02 -3.59
CA ALA A 36 13.75 7.45 -4.54
C ALA A 36 13.39 7.44 -6.05
#